data_AF-A0A6J5YSH3-F1
#
_entry.id   AF-A0A6J5YSH3-F1
#
_cell.length_a   1.000
_cell.length_b   1.000
_cell.length_c   1.000
_cell.angle_alpha   90.00
_cell.angle_beta   90.00
_cell.angle_gamma   90.00
#
_symmetry.space_group_name_H-M   'P 1'
#
loop_
_entity.id
_entity.type
_entity.pdbx_description
1 polymer ?
#
loop_
_entity_poly.entity_id
_entity_poly.type
_entity_poly.pdbx_seq_one_letter_code
_entity_poly.pdbx_strand_id
1 'polypeptide(L)' 'MPGLIGAEAALAYLGISVQPPTATWGAMLEESVGYFTVDPFYLFVPLTMLLAAVLSFNLLGDALRDALDPKAEH' A
#
# COMPACT_ATOMS: atom_id res chain seq x y z
N MET A 1 -22.33 -10.64 -2.46
CA MET A 1 -21.21 -10.38 -3.39
C MET A 1 -19.90 -10.64 -2.63
N PRO A 2 -19.30 -11.83 -2.77
CA PRO A 2 -18.09 -12.30 -2.07
C PRO A 2 -16.81 -11.47 -2.25
N GLY A 3 -16.86 -10.35 -3.00
CA GLY A 3 -15.71 -9.50 -3.29
C GLY A 3 -15.10 -8.81 -2.07
N LEU A 4 -15.87 -8.64 -0.97
CA LEU A 4 -15.35 -8.07 0.28
C LEU A 4 -14.36 -9.01 0.99
N ILE A 5 -14.54 -10.33 0.85
CA ILE A 5 -13.66 -11.34 1.47
C ILE A 5 -12.31 -11.40 0.75
N GLY A 6 -12.28 -11.17 -0.57
CA GLY A 6 -11.03 -11.07 -1.33
C GLY A 6 -10.17 -9.88 -0.92
N ALA A 7 -10.80 -8.75 -0.57
CA ALA A 7 -10.11 -7.58 -0.06
C ALA A 7 -9.54 -7.78 1.35
N GLU A 8 -10.31 -8.41 2.26
CA GLU A 8 -9.83 -8.79 3.60
C GLU A 8 -8.67 -9.80 3.53
N ALA A 9 -8.77 -10.78 2.62
CA ALA A 9 -7.71 -11.76 2.39
C ALA A 9 -6.44 -11.13 1.78
N ALA A 10 -6.58 -10.11 0.93
CA ALA A 10 -5.44 -9.36 0.40
C ALA A 10 -4.72 -8.53 1.49
N LEU A 11 -5.46 -7.93 2.43
CA LEU A 11 -4.90 -7.22 3.58
C LEU A 11 -4.14 -8.15 4.54
N ALA A 12 -4.63 -9.38 4.72
CA ALA A 12 -3.93 -10.41 5.49
C ALA A 12 -2.70 -10.97 4.76
N TYR A 13 -2.77 -11.15 3.43
CA TYR A 13 -1.66 -11.61 2.57
C TYR A 13 -0.54 -10.57 2.44
N LEU A 14 -0.81 -9.26 2.68
CA LEU A 14 0.22 -8.21 2.76
C LEU A 14 1.16 -8.34 3.98
N GLY A 15 0.91 -9.24 4.94
CA GLY A 15 1.95 -9.81 5.80
C GLY A 15 2.79 -8.87 6.68
N ILE A 16 2.29 -7.71 7.14
CA ILE A 16 3.05 -6.83 8.06
C ILE A 16 2.87 -7.27 9.54
N SER A 17 3.23 -8.52 9.82
CA SER A 17 3.66 -8.95 11.16
C SER A 17 5.13 -9.34 11.09
N VAL A 18 5.95 -8.46 10.50
CA VAL A 18 7.37 -8.74 10.27
C VAL A 18 8.10 -8.50 11.58
N GLN A 19 8.69 -9.56 12.14
CA GLN A 19 9.50 -9.42 13.34
C GLN A 19 10.78 -8.60 13.03
N PRO A 20 11.23 -7.75 13.98
CA PRO A 20 12.54 -7.08 13.88
C PRO A 20 13.63 -8.17 13.70
N PRO A 21 14.63 -8.00 12.81
CA PRO A 21 15.27 -6.76 12.33
C PRO A 21 15.02 -6.43 10.84
N THR A 22 13.94 -6.94 10.24
CA THR A 22 13.70 -6.73 8.80
C THR A 22 13.16 -5.33 8.55
N ALA A 23 13.82 -4.55 7.69
CA ALA A 23 13.35 -3.24 7.28
C ALA A 23 12.03 -3.35 6.52
N THR A 24 10.93 -3.04 7.19
CA THR A 24 9.61 -2.89 6.56
C THR A 24 9.33 -1.42 6.30
N TRP A 25 8.49 -1.13 5.32
CA TRP A 25 8.17 0.26 4.97
C TRP A 25 7.46 0.98 6.12
N GLY A 26 6.68 0.26 6.94
CA GLY A 26 6.07 0.77 8.16
C GLY A 26 7.09 1.06 9.26
N ALA A 27 8.04 0.15 9.50
CA ALA A 27 9.12 0.36 10.47
C ALA A 27 10.06 1.51 10.05
N MET A 28 10.32 1.66 8.75
CA MET A 28 11.10 2.81 8.23
C MET A 28 10.39 4.14 8.47
N LEU A 29 9.06 4.18 8.36
CA LEU A 29 8.27 5.37 8.68
C LEU A 29 8.30 5.71 10.17
N GLU A 30 8.16 4.69 11.03
CA GLU A 30 8.27 4.85 12.49
C GLU A 30 9.65 5.39 12.89
N GLU A 31 10.72 4.82 12.34
CA GLU A 31 12.09 5.28 12.57
C GLU A 31 12.30 6.72 12.06
N SER A 32 11.74 7.05 10.89
CA SER A 32 11.86 8.38 10.28
C SER A 32 11.24 9.49 11.14
N VAL A 33 10.21 9.18 11.94
CA VAL A 33 9.63 10.14 12.89
C VAL A 33 10.67 10.54 13.97
N GLY A 34 11.50 9.60 14.41
CA GLY A 34 12.59 9.87 15.36
C GLY A 34 13.69 10.76 14.77
N TYR A 35 13.92 10.69 13.46
CA TYR A 35 14.88 11.53 12.74
C TYR A 35 14.31 12.85 12.23
N PHE A 36 13.02 13.11 12.41
CA PHE A 36 12.35 14.31 11.86
C PHE A 36 13.00 15.62 12.30
N THR A 37 13.50 15.69 13.53
CA THR A 37 14.18 16.89 14.08
C THR A 37 15.62 17.05 13.56
N VAL A 38 16.21 16.01 13.01
CA VAL A 38 17.60 15.96 12.52
C VAL A 38 17.64 16.12 11.01
N ASP A 39 16.83 15.35 10.28
CA ASP A 39 16.67 15.42 8.84
C ASP A 39 15.21 15.15 8.45
N PRO A 40 14.41 16.22 8.21
CA PRO A 40 12.99 16.06 7.85
C PRO A 40 12.79 15.44 6.46
N PHE A 41 13.84 15.37 5.64
CA PHE A 41 13.78 14.77 4.30
C PHE A 41 13.81 13.23 4.35
N TYR A 42 14.35 12.64 5.41
CA TYR A 42 14.40 11.19 5.61
C TYR A 42 13.02 10.53 5.57
N LEU A 43 11.98 11.28 5.98
CA LEU A 43 10.59 10.85 5.98
C LEU A 43 9.97 10.74 4.57
N PHE A 44 10.52 11.46 3.58
CA PHE A 44 9.96 11.47 2.22
C PHE A 44 10.16 10.15 1.47
N VAL A 45 11.24 9.43 1.74
CA VAL A 45 11.52 8.15 1.05
C VAL A 45 10.44 7.11 1.32
N PRO A 46 10.18 6.69 2.59
CA PRO A 46 9.13 5.72 2.85
C PRO A 46 7.73 6.25 2.52
N LEU A 47 7.49 7.56 2.65
CA LEU A 47 6.21 8.19 2.33
C LEU A 47 5.87 8.13 0.83
N THR A 48 6.83 8.47 -0.03
CA THR A 48 6.63 8.48 -1.50
C THR A 48 6.49 7.06 -2.05
N MET A 49 7.24 6.10 -1.50
CA MET A 49 7.10 4.70 -1.88
C MET A 49 5.71 4.16 -1.51
N LEU A 50 5.21 4.40 -0.29
CA LEU A 50 3.85 4.02 0.10
C LEU A 50 2.79 4.67 -0.79
N LEU A 51 2.92 5.97 -1.07
CA LEU A 51 2.01 6.69 -1.96
C LEU A 51 1.98 6.03 -3.35
N ALA A 52 3.14 5.74 -3.93
CA ALA A 52 3.24 5.09 -5.23
C ALA A 52 2.61 3.69 -5.24
N ALA A 53 2.83 2.89 -4.19
CA ALA A 53 2.23 1.57 -4.06
C ALA A 53 0.70 1.66 -3.99
N VAL A 54 0.16 2.53 -3.13
CA VAL A 54 -1.29 2.76 -3.00
C VAL A 54 -1.90 3.24 -4.31
N LEU A 55 -1.26 4.19 -5.00
CA LEU A 55 -1.71 4.67 -6.30
C LEU A 55 -1.70 3.55 -7.34
N SER A 56 -0.64 2.76 -7.39
CA SER A 56 -0.52 1.65 -8.35
C SER A 56 -1.61 0.60 -8.14
N PHE A 57 -1.90 0.23 -6.88
CA PHE A 57 -2.98 -0.71 -6.58
C PHE A 57 -4.37 -0.13 -6.83
N ASN A 58 -4.59 1.17 -6.55
CA ASN A 58 -5.87 1.82 -6.89
C ASN A 58 -6.10 1.85 -8.39
N LEU A 59 -5.10 2.27 -9.17
CA LEU A 59 -5.19 2.32 -10.63
C LEU A 59 -5.32 0.92 -11.25
N LEU A 60 -4.61 -0.07 -10.70
CA LEU A 60 -4.74 -1.46 -11.13
C LEU A 60 -6.15 -2.00 -10.83
N GLY A 61 -6.70 -1.68 -9.67
CA GLY A 61 -8.07 -2.07 -9.29
C GLY A 61 -9.12 -1.41 -10.19
N ASP A 62 -8.92 -0.15 -10.54
CA ASP A 62 -9.79 0.59 -11.46
C ASP A 62 -9.70 0.03 -12.88
N ALA A 63 -8.50 -0.21 -13.39
CA ALA A 63 -8.28 -0.83 -14.70
C ALA A 63 -8.83 -2.27 -14.77
N LEU A 64 -8.67 -3.04 -13.70
CA LEU A 64 -9.23 -4.39 -13.59
C LEU A 64 -10.76 -4.34 -13.53
N ARG A 65 -11.34 -3.38 -12.80
CA ARG A 65 -12.79 -3.18 -12.75
C ARG A 65 -13.32 -2.80 -14.13
N ASP A 66 -12.68 -1.87 -14.82
CA ASP A 66 -13.09 -1.41 -16.14
C ASP A 66 -13.01 -2.56 -17.17
N ALA A 67 -11.95 -3.38 -17.11
CA ALA A 67 -11.82 -4.57 -17.95
C ALA A 67 -12.82 -5.69 -17.62
N LEU A 68 -13.36 -5.72 -16.39
CA LEU A 68 -14.31 -6.74 -15.92
C LEU A 68 -15.75 -6.24 -15.86
N ASP A 69 -16.05 -4.96 -16.13
CA ASP A 69 -17.41 -4.42 -16.13
C ASP A 69 -18.05 -4.68 -17.51
N PRO A 70 -18.99 -5.65 -17.65
CA PRO A 70 -19.52 -6.08 -18.93
C PRO A 70 -20.65 -5.15 -19.44
N LYS A 71 -20.70 -3.88 -19.02
CA LYS A 71 -21.82 -2.97 -19.32
C LYS A 71 -21.57 -2.01 -20.48
N ALA A 72 -20.60 -2.29 -21.35
CA ALA A 72 -20.40 -1.57 -22.61
C ALA A 72 -21.22 -2.15 -23.80
N GLU A 73 -22.28 -2.92 -23.53
CA GLU A 73 -23.22 -3.40 -24.54
C GLU A 73 -24.62 -2.78 -24.34
N HIS A 74 -24.78 -1.58 -24.90
CA HIS A 74 -26.04 -1.10 -25.47
C HIS A 74 -25.74 -0.39 -26.79
#